data_AF-A0A1Q6L818-F1
#
_entry.id   AF-A0A1Q6L818-F1
#
_cell.length_a   1.000
_cell.length_b   1.000
_cell.length_c   1.000
_cell.angle_alpha   90.00
_cell.angle_beta   90.00
_cell.angle_gamma   90.00
#
_symmetry.space_group_name_H-M   'P 1'
#
loop_
_entity.id
_entity.type
_entity.pdbx_description
1 polymer ?
#
loop_
_entity_poly.entity_id
_entity_poly.type
_entity_poly.pdbx_seq_one_letter_code
_entity_poly.pdbx_strand_id
1 'polypeptide(L)'
;MEKKVYESYAFTENENEKFKINYEIYEELKRKYKILKVSDIDHKIPTKEELEQNDIVYSRKACYAHGEYRIYKCPDEVTLNELALICDGGNLCFGYGGNKKFLSISED
;
A
#
# COMPACT_ATOMS: atom_id res chain seq x y z
N MET A 1 -22.19 0.52 2.72
CA MET A 1 -21.15 1.56 2.84
C MET A 1 -20.72 2.04 1.45
N GLU A 2 -20.01 3.17 1.35
CA GLU A 2 -19.47 3.69 0.08
C GLU A 2 -18.23 2.91 -0.35
N LYS A 3 -18.01 2.77 -1.67
CA LYS A 3 -16.78 2.17 -2.18
C LYS A 3 -15.67 3.23 -2.19
N LYS A 4 -14.85 3.21 -1.13
CA LYS A 4 -13.65 4.04 -0.98
C LYS A 4 -12.63 3.32 -0.10
N VAL A 5 -11.39 3.77 -0.13
CA VAL A 5 -10.37 3.27 0.78
C VAL A 5 -10.68 3.76 2.20
N TYR A 6 -10.81 2.83 3.13
CA TYR A 6 -10.94 3.06 4.56
C TYR A 6 -9.59 2.90 5.25
N GLU A 7 -9.29 3.73 6.24
CA GLU A 7 -8.05 3.67 7.03
C GLU A 7 -8.39 3.77 8.52
N SER A 8 -7.49 3.31 9.39
CA SER A 8 -7.59 3.42 10.86
C SER A 8 -8.97 3.03 11.38
N TYR A 9 -9.48 1.89 10.91
CA TYR A 9 -10.83 1.42 11.22
C TYR A 9 -10.87 0.25 12.21
N ALA A 10 -9.72 -0.11 12.77
CA ALA A 10 -9.62 -1.02 13.90
C ALA A 10 -10.61 -0.61 15.02
N PHE A 11 -11.24 -1.60 15.65
CA PHE A 11 -12.17 -1.39 16.77
C PHE A 11 -13.44 -0.59 16.43
N THR A 12 -13.81 -0.51 15.14
CA THR A 12 -15.09 0.07 14.70
C THR A 12 -16.13 -1.00 14.44
N GLU A 13 -17.42 -0.69 14.64
CA GLU A 13 -18.52 -1.67 14.52
C GLU A 13 -18.60 -2.34 13.13
N ASN A 14 -18.09 -1.69 12.09
CA ASN A 14 -18.14 -2.14 10.69
C ASN A 14 -16.76 -2.55 10.13
N GLU A 15 -15.82 -2.98 10.98
CA GLU A 15 -14.46 -3.36 10.57
C GLU A 15 -14.45 -4.39 9.43
N ASN A 16 -15.29 -5.43 9.53
CA ASN A 16 -15.42 -6.47 8.51
C ASN A 16 -15.92 -5.94 7.16
N GLU A 17 -16.84 -4.96 7.15
CA GLU A 17 -17.34 -4.38 5.90
C GLU A 17 -16.29 -3.48 5.25
N LYS A 18 -15.53 -2.73 6.06
CA LYS A 18 -14.45 -1.86 5.58
C LYS A 18 -13.31 -2.68 5.00
N PHE A 19 -12.93 -3.76 5.67
CA PHE A 19 -11.95 -4.71 5.16
C PHE A 19 -12.36 -5.28 3.80
N LYS A 20 -13.62 -5.72 3.65
CA LYS A 20 -14.11 -6.26 2.37
C LYS A 20 -14.00 -5.24 1.23
N ILE A 21 -14.44 -4.00 1.47
CA ILE A 21 -14.36 -2.93 0.46
C ILE A 21 -12.90 -2.60 0.12
N ASN A 22 -12.03 -2.51 1.12
CA ASN A 22 -10.60 -2.30 0.93
C ASN A 22 -9.96 -3.42 0.11
N TYR A 23 -10.27 -4.67 0.42
CA TYR A 23 -9.74 -5.82 -0.30
C TYR A 23 -10.24 -5.84 -1.76
N GLU A 24 -11.51 -5.50 -2.01
CA GLU A 24 -12.05 -5.35 -3.36
C GLU A 24 -11.31 -4.27 -4.17
N ILE A 25 -11.10 -3.08 -3.59
CA ILE A 25 -10.35 -1.99 -4.23
C ILE A 25 -8.89 -2.42 -4.49
N TYR A 26 -8.25 -3.07 -3.53
CA TYR A 26 -6.89 -3.59 -3.68
C TYR A 26 -6.76 -4.59 -4.83
N GLU A 27 -7.71 -5.52 -4.96
CA GLU A 27 -7.73 -6.48 -6.06
C GLU A 27 -7.99 -5.81 -7.42
N GLU A 28 -8.76 -4.72 -7.47
CA GLU A 28 -8.90 -3.89 -8.67
C GLU A 28 -7.60 -3.18 -9.05
N LEU A 29 -6.90 -2.60 -8.07
CA LEU A 29 -5.61 -1.95 -8.27
C LEU A 29 -4.54 -2.94 -8.77
N LYS A 30 -4.50 -4.15 -8.22
CA LYS A 30 -3.60 -5.24 -8.67
C LYS A 30 -3.88 -5.72 -10.08
N ARG A 31 -5.12 -5.65 -10.55
CA ARG A 31 -5.47 -5.97 -11.94
C ARG A 31 -5.11 -4.82 -12.89
N LYS A 32 -5.25 -3.59 -12.41
CA LYS A 32 -5.00 -2.38 -13.21
C LYS A 32 -3.51 -2.09 -13.40
N TYR A 33 -2.70 -2.32 -12.37
CA TYR A 33 -1.29 -1.96 -12.36
C TYR A 33 -0.40 -3.20 -12.17
N LYS A 34 0.72 -3.23 -12.88
CA LYS A 34 1.80 -4.19 -12.61
C LYS A 34 2.65 -3.66 -11.45
N ILE A 35 2.49 -4.28 -10.28
CA ILE A 35 3.07 -3.82 -9.01
C ILE A 35 4.28 -4.69 -8.64
N LEU A 36 5.39 -4.06 -8.27
CA LEU A 36 6.61 -4.73 -7.81
C LEU A 36 7.04 -4.24 -6.43
N LYS A 37 7.15 -5.18 -5.48
CA LYS A 37 7.85 -5.02 -4.21
C LYS A 37 9.27 -5.56 -4.33
N VAL A 38 10.28 -4.69 -4.41
CA VAL A 38 11.68 -5.11 -4.67
C VAL A 38 12.39 -5.70 -3.45
N SER A 39 11.88 -5.43 -2.26
CA SER A 39 12.42 -5.98 -1.01
C SER A 39 11.36 -5.87 0.10
N ASP A 40 11.48 -6.75 1.09
CA ASP A 40 10.55 -6.86 2.23
C ASP A 40 11.21 -6.72 3.60
N ILE A 41 12.54 -6.80 3.64
CA ILE A 41 13.33 -6.82 4.89
C ILE A 41 14.01 -5.47 5.10
N ASP A 42 14.61 -4.92 4.05
CA ASP A 42 15.27 -3.61 4.06
C ASP A 42 15.12 -2.91 2.70
N HIS A 43 15.33 -1.60 2.65
CA HIS A 43 15.22 -0.84 1.41
C HIS A 43 16.26 -1.29 0.38
N LYS A 44 15.76 -1.62 -0.81
CA LYS A 44 16.57 -1.94 -1.98
C LYS A 44 16.23 -0.97 -3.10
N ILE A 45 17.26 -0.40 -3.73
CA ILE A 45 17.09 0.44 -4.91
C ILE A 45 16.76 -0.47 -6.11
N PRO A 46 15.66 -0.22 -6.84
CA PRO A 46 15.32 -1.00 -8.03
C PRO A 46 16.32 -0.74 -9.17
N THR A 47 16.47 -1.73 -10.04
CA THR A 47 17.15 -1.59 -11.33
C THR A 47 16.32 -0.75 -12.30
N LYS A 48 16.95 -0.28 -13.38
CA LYS A 48 16.24 0.45 -14.45
C LYS A 48 15.16 -0.42 -15.10
N GLU A 49 15.47 -1.70 -15.35
CA GLU A 49 14.54 -2.65 -15.96
C GLU A 49 13.29 -2.85 -15.07
N GLU A 50 13.46 -3.01 -13.75
CA GLU A 50 12.35 -3.11 -12.80
C GLU A 50 11.46 -1.85 -12.82
N LEU A 51 12.05 -0.67 -12.99
CA LEU A 51 11.28 0.59 -13.11
C LEU A 51 10.56 0.69 -14.46
N GLU A 52 11.15 0.24 -15.55
CA GLU A 52 10.55 0.30 -16.89
C GLU A 52 9.40 -0.69 -17.05
N GLN A 53 9.55 -1.90 -16.51
CA GLN A 53 8.60 -3.00 -16.73
C GLN A 53 7.39 -3.03 -15.79
N ASN A 54 7.32 -2.16 -14.78
CA ASN A 54 6.27 -2.15 -13.75
C ASN A 54 5.68 -0.76 -13.62
N ASP A 55 4.41 -0.66 -13.25
CA ASP A 55 3.70 0.63 -13.09
C ASP A 55 3.98 1.23 -11.72
N ILE A 56 3.98 0.39 -10.68
CA ILE A 56 4.23 0.79 -9.30
C ILE A 56 5.41 -0.02 -8.77
N VAL A 57 6.41 0.66 -8.23
CA VAL A 57 7.64 0.03 -7.71
C VAL A 57 7.95 0.60 -6.34
N TYR A 58 8.08 -0.27 -5.35
CA TYR A 58 8.41 0.11 -3.98
C TYR A 58 9.28 -0.94 -3.29
N SER A 59 9.88 -0.54 -2.18
CA SER A 59 10.54 -1.46 -1.24
C SER A 59 9.95 -1.28 0.15
N ARG A 60 9.90 -2.37 0.92
CA ARG A 60 9.55 -2.35 2.34
C ARG A 60 10.78 -2.70 3.18
N LYS A 61 10.90 -2.01 4.32
CA LYS A 61 11.78 -2.36 5.42
C LYS A 61 10.91 -2.73 6.62
N ALA A 62 11.22 -3.87 7.23
CA ALA A 62 10.50 -4.33 8.41
C ALA A 62 10.94 -3.53 9.65
N CYS A 63 9.97 -2.98 10.38
CA CYS A 63 10.20 -2.29 11.65
C CYS A 63 9.34 -2.92 12.75
N TYR A 64 9.46 -2.42 13.98
CA TYR A 64 8.63 -2.87 15.09
C TYR A 64 7.22 -2.27 14.98
N ALA A 65 6.20 -3.13 14.83
CA ALA A 65 4.77 -2.77 14.71
C ALA A 65 4.41 -1.88 13.48
N HIS A 66 5.28 -1.83 12.47
CA HIS A 66 5.02 -1.15 11.20
C HIS A 66 6.00 -1.57 10.12
N GLY A 67 5.66 -1.30 8.86
CA GLY A 67 6.57 -1.34 7.73
C GLY A 67 6.90 0.07 7.22
N GLU A 68 8.17 0.33 6.91
CA GLU A 68 8.60 1.53 6.18
C GLU A 68 8.63 1.22 4.68
N TYR A 69 7.97 2.04 3.87
CA TYR A 69 7.86 1.85 2.43
C TYR A 69 8.46 3.03 1.68
N ARG A 70 9.34 2.74 0.73
CA ARG A 70 9.91 3.73 -0.18
C ARG A 70 9.38 3.49 -1.59
N ILE A 71 8.80 4.54 -2.17
CA ILE A 71 8.16 4.51 -3.49
C ILE A 71 9.14 5.05 -4.53
N TYR A 72 9.39 4.28 -5.57
CA TYR A 72 10.33 4.64 -6.65
C TYR A 72 9.61 5.01 -7.94
N LYS A 73 8.45 4.40 -8.19
CA LYS A 73 7.58 4.69 -9.33
C LYS A 73 6.13 4.51 -8.91
N CYS A 74 5.28 5.44 -9.28
CA CYS A 74 3.84 5.39 -9.06
C CYS A 74 3.16 6.37 -10.02
N PRO A 75 2.07 5.99 -10.72
CA PRO A 75 1.30 6.92 -11.54
C PRO A 75 0.65 8.04 -10.71
N ASP A 76 0.52 9.24 -11.28
CA ASP A 76 0.00 10.41 -10.57
C ASP A 76 -1.46 10.25 -10.14
N GLU A 77 -2.25 9.51 -10.91
CA GLU A 77 -3.66 9.23 -10.65
C GLU A 77 -3.89 8.31 -9.45
N VAL A 78 -2.89 7.54 -9.01
CA VAL A 78 -3.00 6.71 -7.80
C VAL A 78 -2.97 7.63 -6.59
N THR A 79 -4.04 7.63 -5.81
CA THR A 79 -4.14 8.46 -4.62
C THR A 79 -3.21 7.96 -3.51
N LEU A 80 -2.95 8.80 -2.50
CA LEU A 80 -2.13 8.38 -1.36
C LEU A 80 -2.75 7.19 -0.61
N ASN A 81 -4.07 7.19 -0.41
CA ASN A 81 -4.78 6.11 0.27
C ASN A 81 -4.70 4.79 -0.53
N GLU A 82 -4.87 4.83 -1.85
CA GLU A 82 -4.72 3.63 -2.68
C GLU A 82 -3.28 3.10 -2.66
N LEU A 83 -2.28 3.99 -2.66
CA LEU A 83 -0.89 3.59 -2.55
C LEU A 83 -0.58 2.94 -1.19
N ALA A 84 -1.10 3.52 -0.10
CA ALA A 84 -0.98 2.93 1.23
C ALA A 84 -1.70 1.57 1.32
N LEU A 85 -2.87 1.44 0.66
CA LEU A 85 -3.63 0.19 0.61
C LEU A 85 -2.87 -0.91 -0.14
N ILE A 86 -2.18 -0.57 -1.22
CA ILE A 86 -1.27 -1.48 -1.94
C ILE A 86 -0.13 -1.92 -1.01
N CYS A 87 0.48 -0.97 -0.30
CA CYS A 87 1.57 -1.25 0.63
C CYS A 87 1.14 -2.19 1.77
N ASP A 88 -0.07 -2.01 2.30
CA ASP A 88 -0.63 -2.84 3.39
C ASP A 88 -1.36 -4.11 2.92
N GLY A 89 -1.25 -4.46 1.63
CA GLY A 89 -1.84 -5.69 1.10
C GLY A 89 -3.38 -5.75 1.18
N GLY A 90 -4.05 -4.60 1.16
CA GLY A 90 -5.50 -4.52 1.13
C GLY A 90 -6.20 -4.38 2.49
N ASN A 91 -5.45 -4.15 3.57
CA ASN A 91 -6.03 -4.00 4.91
C ASN A 91 -6.29 -2.53 5.29
N LEU A 92 -5.26 -1.78 5.66
CA LEU A 92 -5.27 -0.45 6.28
C LEU A 92 -6.03 -0.34 7.61
N CYS A 93 -6.13 -1.44 8.35
CA CYS A 93 -6.88 -1.50 9.62
C CYS A 93 -6.38 -0.49 10.65
N PHE A 94 -5.05 -0.38 10.82
CA PHE A 94 -4.43 0.54 11.77
C PHE A 94 -4.07 1.89 11.15
N GLY A 95 -4.09 1.98 9.83
CA GLY A 95 -3.80 3.17 9.06
C GLY A 95 -2.32 3.37 8.78
N TYR A 96 -1.98 4.58 8.36
CA TYR A 96 -0.64 4.91 7.88
C TYR A 96 -0.30 6.39 8.07
N GLY A 97 0.98 6.71 7.92
CA GLY A 97 1.47 8.08 7.81
C GLY A 97 2.44 8.25 6.63
N GLY A 98 2.70 9.49 6.22
CA GLY A 98 3.71 9.82 5.22
C GLY A 98 3.16 10.51 3.97
N ASN A 99 3.78 10.22 2.82
CA ASN A 99 3.48 10.82 1.51
C ASN A 99 3.80 9.85 0.37
N LYS A 100 3.56 10.26 -0.89
CA LYS A 100 3.76 9.42 -2.09
C LYS A 100 5.20 8.94 -2.34
N LYS A 101 6.20 9.39 -1.57
CA LYS A 101 7.60 8.90 -1.65
C LYS A 101 7.95 7.97 -0.49
N PHE A 102 7.37 8.20 0.68
CA PHE A 102 7.67 7.49 1.92
C PHE A 102 6.40 7.27 2.72
N LEU A 103 6.08 6.01 3.00
CA LEU A 103 4.94 5.62 3.84
C LEU A 103 5.44 4.83 5.04
N SER A 104 4.74 4.98 6.17
CA SER A 104 4.84 4.12 7.33
C SER A 104 3.46 3.51 7.54
N ILE A 105 3.35 2.19 7.37
CA ILE A 105 2.09 1.46 7.49
C ILE A 105 2.11 0.74 8.84
N SER A 106 1.12 1.01 9.69
CA SER A 106 1.00 0.33 10.99
C SER A 106 0.58 -1.13 10.78
N GLU A 107 1.32 -2.05 11.38
CA GLU A 107 1.13 -3.50 11.28
C GLU A 107 1.02 -4.05 12.70
N ASP A 108 0.03 -4.92 12.95
CA ASP A 108 -0.18 -5.61 14.23
C ASP A 108 0.06 -7.12 14.05
#